data_AF-A8FE70-F1
#
_entry.id   AF-A8FE70-F1
#
_cell.length_a   1.000
_cell.length_b   1.000
_cell.length_c   1.000
_cell.angle_alpha   90.00
_cell.angle_beta   90.00
_cell.angle_gamma   90.00
#
_symmetry.space_group_name_H-M   'P 1'
#
loop_
_entity.id
_entity.type
_entity.pdbx_description
1 polymer ?
#
loop_
_entity_poly.entity_id
_entity_poly.type
_entity_poly.pdbx_seq_one_letter_code
_entity_poly.pdbx_strand_id
1 'polypeptide(L)'
;MINRTNEEAQFKVGMRTHLMKIMKDASDIIDSLDEIEQCLLCDLESLHDEFNEMHAEASSFYLQSYMEEYTPGFAQFSLAIENLSKQKHGALIVIQRRDEVEDFIQRGTNLHAKISASLIESIFYPGNPLHDGALLVKENTLVSAANVLPLTSKKSQSFSRDKTQSCDWTLWHDRCTCSRRFRGNRENVICERRRPLSAHCKRA
;
A
#
# COMPACT_ATOMS: atom_id res chain seq x y z
N MET A 1 -0.40 -24.20 -9.57
CA MET A 1 -0.08 -24.50 -8.16
C MET A 1 1.43 -24.66 -7.90
N ILE A 2 2.23 -25.26 -8.79
CA ILE A 2 3.69 -25.44 -8.60
C ILE A 2 4.48 -24.10 -8.63
N ASN A 3 4.04 -23.09 -9.38
CA ASN A 3 4.72 -21.78 -9.44
C ASN A 3 4.68 -21.02 -8.10
N ARG A 4 3.54 -21.08 -7.40
CA ARG A 4 3.28 -20.27 -6.21
C ARG A 4 4.17 -20.66 -5.03
N THR A 5 4.46 -21.95 -4.88
CA THR A 5 5.37 -22.45 -3.83
C THR A 5 6.83 -22.05 -4.08
N ASN A 6 7.22 -21.89 -5.35
CA ASN A 6 8.57 -21.46 -5.71
C ASN A 6 8.74 -19.95 -5.51
N GLU A 7 7.75 -19.15 -5.91
CA GLU A 7 7.73 -17.69 -5.70
C GLU A 7 7.68 -17.35 -4.20
N GLU A 8 6.85 -18.05 -3.41
CA GLU A 8 6.83 -17.91 -1.95
C GLU A 8 8.18 -18.30 -1.30
N ALA A 9 8.86 -19.31 -1.83
CA ALA A 9 10.18 -19.73 -1.33
C ALA A 9 11.26 -18.70 -1.67
N GLN A 10 11.27 -18.18 -2.89
CA GLN A 10 12.18 -17.12 -3.33
C GLN A 10 11.99 -15.85 -2.51
N PHE A 11 10.74 -15.43 -2.27
CA PHE A 11 10.43 -14.28 -1.42
C PHE A 11 10.98 -14.44 0.00
N LYS A 12 10.81 -15.62 0.63
CA LYS A 12 11.35 -15.90 1.96
C LYS A 12 12.88 -15.84 2.00
N VAL A 13 13.55 -16.27 0.94
CA VAL A 13 15.02 -16.17 0.80
C VAL A 13 15.46 -14.72 0.63
N GLY A 14 14.76 -13.92 -0.18
CA GLY A 14 15.01 -12.49 -0.35
C GLY A 14 14.87 -11.75 0.98
N MET A 15 13.75 -11.92 1.68
CA MET A 15 13.52 -11.33 3.00
C MET A 15 14.57 -11.72 4.04
N ARG A 16 15.04 -12.98 4.02
CA ARG A 16 16.12 -13.41 4.92
C ARG A 16 17.41 -12.67 4.62
N THR A 17 17.73 -12.46 3.34
CA THR A 17 18.93 -11.74 2.89
C THR A 17 18.90 -10.30 3.36
N HIS A 18 17.79 -9.59 3.12
CA HIS A 18 17.60 -8.21 3.59
C HIS A 18 17.74 -8.10 5.11
N LEU A 19 17.08 -8.97 5.88
CA LEU A 19 17.17 -8.96 7.34
C LEU A 19 18.61 -9.23 7.83
N MET A 20 19.34 -10.14 7.19
CA MET A 20 20.75 -10.40 7.52
C MET A 20 21.64 -9.20 7.22
N LYS A 21 21.39 -8.49 6.10
CA LYS A 21 22.13 -7.28 5.73
C LYS A 21 21.86 -6.15 6.72
N ILE A 22 20.59 -5.88 7.05
CA ILE A 22 20.20 -4.88 8.08
C ILE A 22 20.86 -5.19 9.42
N MET A 23 20.87 -6.46 9.85
CA MET A 23 21.55 -6.85 11.09
C MET A 23 23.05 -6.57 11.05
N LYS A 24 23.69 -6.84 9.91
CA LYS A 24 25.11 -6.59 9.71
C LYS A 24 25.39 -5.09 9.72
N ASP A 25 24.68 -4.32 8.91
CA ASP A 25 24.84 -2.86 8.79
C ASP A 25 24.62 -2.16 10.15
N ALA A 26 23.63 -2.61 10.93
CA ALA A 26 23.43 -2.11 12.29
C ALA A 26 24.58 -2.46 13.25
N SER A 27 25.20 -3.63 13.10
CA SER A 27 26.40 -4.00 13.88
C SER A 27 27.60 -3.17 13.46
N ASP A 28 27.82 -3.00 12.15
CA ASP A 28 28.91 -2.20 11.59
C ASP A 28 28.80 -0.73 12.05
N ILE A 29 27.57 -0.19 12.14
CA ILE A 29 27.31 1.14 12.73
C ILE A 29 27.69 1.19 14.21
N ILE A 30 27.36 0.17 15.00
CA ILE A 30 27.71 0.15 16.43
C ILE A 30 29.23 0.15 16.61
N ASP A 31 29.94 -0.63 15.81
CA ASP A 31 31.40 -0.73 15.86
C ASP A 31 32.07 0.56 15.38
N SER A 32 31.48 1.29 14.42
CA SER A 32 32.02 2.55 13.91
C SER A 32 31.78 3.76 14.82
N LEU A 33 30.87 3.67 15.81
CA LEU A 33 30.60 4.77 16.75
C LEU A 33 31.82 5.13 17.62
N ASP A 34 32.75 4.20 17.80
CA ASP A 34 33.98 4.42 18.57
C ASP A 34 35.10 5.06 17.72
N GLU A 35 34.94 5.15 16.39
CA GLU A 35 35.93 5.74 15.47
C GLU A 35 35.51 7.13 14.94
N ILE A 36 36.42 8.11 15.01
CA ILE A 36 36.12 9.53 14.76
C ILE A 36 36.02 9.88 13.26
N GLU A 37 36.51 9.02 12.36
CA GLU A 37 36.65 9.33 10.92
C GLU A 37 35.48 8.85 10.05
N GLN A 38 34.47 8.18 10.61
CA GLN A 38 33.39 7.56 9.83
C GLN A 38 32.10 8.40 9.84
N CYS A 39 31.45 8.54 8.67
CA CYS A 39 30.24 9.35 8.53
C CYS A 39 28.99 8.55 8.95
N LEU A 40 28.61 8.66 10.23
CA LEU A 40 27.40 8.01 10.78
C LEU A 40 26.12 8.29 9.97
N LEU A 41 25.99 9.49 9.40
CA LEU A 41 24.80 9.83 8.60
C LEU A 41 24.72 9.01 7.31
N CYS A 42 25.84 8.70 6.67
CA CYS A 42 25.87 7.85 5.48
C CYS A 42 25.50 6.40 5.80
N ASP A 43 25.96 5.89 6.95
CA ASP A 43 25.65 4.52 7.36
C ASP A 43 24.16 4.37 7.71
N LEU A 44 23.59 5.36 8.40
CA LEU A 44 22.15 5.41 8.69
C LEU A 44 21.30 5.53 7.41
N GLU A 45 21.77 6.28 6.41
CA GLU A 45 21.10 6.38 5.11
C GLU A 45 21.11 5.03 4.37
N SER A 46 22.27 4.34 4.33
CA SER A 46 22.37 3.00 3.74
C SER A 46 21.44 1.98 4.43
N LEU A 47 21.38 1.98 5.76
CA LEU A 47 20.49 1.11 6.53
C LEU A 47 19.01 1.39 6.21
N HIS A 48 18.66 2.66 6.10
CA HIS A 48 17.31 3.09 5.74
C HIS A 48 16.93 2.67 4.32
N ASP A 49 17.84 2.78 3.37
CA ASP A 49 17.61 2.36 1.99
C ASP A 49 17.39 0.86 1.88
N GLU A 50 18.19 0.06 2.60
CA GLU A 50 18.01 -1.39 2.67
C GLU A 50 16.64 -1.79 3.23
N PHE A 51 16.19 -1.09 4.29
CA PHE A 51 14.87 -1.33 4.87
C PHE A 51 13.74 -0.97 3.88
N ASN A 52 13.90 0.10 3.11
CA ASN A 52 12.91 0.51 2.11
C ASN A 52 12.83 -0.46 0.94
N GLU A 53 13.96 -0.98 0.48
CA GLU A 53 13.99 -1.98 -0.59
C GLU A 53 13.27 -3.26 -0.16
N MET A 54 13.61 -3.77 1.04
CA MET A 54 12.91 -4.90 1.66
C MET A 54 11.40 -4.65 1.77
N HIS A 55 11.02 -3.46 2.22
CA HIS A 55 9.62 -3.09 2.38
C HIS A 55 8.87 -3.03 1.03
N ALA A 56 9.51 -2.49 -0.01
CA ALA A 56 8.96 -2.42 -1.35
C ALA A 56 8.75 -3.82 -1.95
N GLU A 57 9.73 -4.72 -1.79
CA GLU A 57 9.62 -6.12 -2.25
C GLU A 57 8.46 -6.84 -1.54
N ALA A 58 8.41 -6.78 -0.20
CA ALA A 58 7.35 -7.41 0.57
C ALA A 58 5.97 -6.90 0.17
N SER A 59 5.84 -5.58 0.02
CA SER A 59 4.59 -4.98 -0.36
C SER A 59 4.12 -5.38 -1.75
N SER A 60 5.03 -5.40 -2.73
CA SER A 60 4.75 -5.83 -4.09
C SER A 60 4.29 -7.30 -4.10
N PHE A 61 5.03 -8.17 -3.41
CA PHE A 61 4.73 -9.60 -3.29
C PHE A 61 3.34 -9.84 -2.68
N TYR A 62 3.04 -9.19 -1.55
CA TYR A 62 1.75 -9.34 -0.89
C TYR A 62 0.61 -8.78 -1.75
N LEU A 63 0.79 -7.61 -2.35
CA LEU A 63 -0.24 -7.02 -3.21
C LEU A 63 -0.54 -7.91 -4.42
N GLN A 64 0.50 -8.41 -5.07
CA GLN A 64 0.38 -9.37 -6.17
C GLN A 64 -0.37 -10.62 -5.71
N SER A 65 0.07 -11.24 -4.61
CA SER A 65 -0.57 -12.44 -4.04
C SER A 65 -2.05 -12.23 -3.71
N TYR A 66 -2.43 -11.03 -3.25
CA TYR A 66 -3.82 -10.71 -2.96
C TYR A 66 -4.67 -10.47 -4.20
N MET A 67 -4.07 -9.97 -5.28
CA MET A 67 -4.77 -9.61 -6.50
C MET A 67 -4.88 -10.76 -7.51
N GLU A 68 -3.90 -11.66 -7.57
CA GLU A 68 -3.83 -12.74 -8.55
C GLU A 68 -5.08 -13.64 -8.60
N GLU A 69 -5.72 -13.88 -7.44
CA GLU A 69 -6.91 -14.71 -7.36
C GLU A 69 -8.16 -14.02 -7.95
N TYR A 70 -8.20 -12.69 -7.99
CA TYR A 70 -9.43 -11.93 -8.29
C TYR A 70 -9.32 -11.08 -9.55
N THR A 71 -8.15 -10.51 -9.85
CA THR A 71 -7.98 -9.54 -10.92
C THR A 71 -6.72 -9.84 -11.74
N PRO A 72 -6.87 -10.45 -12.94
CA PRO A 72 -5.75 -10.64 -13.86
C PRO A 72 -5.38 -9.29 -14.49
N GLY A 73 -4.57 -8.50 -13.79
CA GLY A 73 -4.21 -7.15 -14.24
C GLY A 73 -3.21 -6.43 -13.35
N PHE A 74 -2.54 -7.14 -12.42
CA PHE A 74 -1.62 -6.54 -11.44
C PHE A 74 -0.58 -5.62 -12.07
N ALA A 75 0.02 -6.02 -13.20
CA ALA A 75 1.02 -5.22 -13.90
C ALA A 75 0.50 -3.82 -14.31
N GLN A 76 -0.77 -3.71 -14.73
CA GLN A 76 -1.37 -2.43 -15.11
C GLN A 76 -1.62 -1.54 -13.88
N PHE A 77 -2.01 -2.13 -12.75
CA PHE A 77 -2.14 -1.40 -11.49
C PHE A 77 -0.79 -0.94 -10.97
N SER A 78 0.20 -1.83 -10.95
CA SER A 78 1.56 -1.50 -10.49
C SER A 78 2.11 -0.31 -11.27
N LEU A 79 2.01 -0.35 -12.60
CA LEU A 79 2.45 0.74 -13.47
C LEU A 79 1.69 2.06 -13.20
N ALA A 80 0.35 1.99 -13.10
CA ALA A 80 -0.45 3.18 -12.83
C ALA A 80 -0.14 3.79 -11.45
N ILE A 81 -0.03 2.95 -10.42
CA ILE A 81 0.26 3.38 -9.04
C ILE A 81 1.66 4.00 -8.97
N GLU A 82 2.64 3.41 -9.65
CA GLU A 82 4.00 3.97 -9.75
C GLU A 82 3.98 5.36 -10.40
N ASN A 83 3.29 5.50 -11.54
CA ASN A 83 3.17 6.78 -12.25
C ASN A 83 2.43 7.83 -11.42
N LEU A 84 1.32 7.46 -10.76
CA LEU A 84 0.56 8.34 -9.88
C LEU A 84 1.39 8.77 -8.66
N SER A 85 2.18 7.86 -8.09
CA SER A 85 3.11 8.16 -7.00
C SER A 85 4.17 9.19 -7.41
N LYS A 86 4.84 8.96 -8.55
CA LYS A 86 5.83 9.91 -9.14
C LYS A 86 5.23 11.29 -9.36
N GLN A 87 3.99 11.36 -9.83
CA GLN A 87 3.26 12.62 -10.08
C GLN A 87 2.62 13.21 -8.81
N LYS A 88 2.68 12.51 -7.67
CA LYS A 88 2.04 12.89 -6.40
C LYS A 88 0.52 13.02 -6.50
N HIS A 89 -0.10 12.25 -7.39
CA HIS A 89 -1.55 12.16 -7.55
C HIS A 89 -2.11 11.13 -6.57
N GLY A 90 -3.14 11.53 -5.82
CA GLY A 90 -3.82 10.63 -4.87
C GLY A 90 -4.73 9.66 -5.61
N ALA A 91 -4.72 8.39 -5.22
CA ALA A 91 -5.61 7.38 -5.76
C ALA A 91 -6.28 6.59 -4.64
N LEU A 92 -7.53 6.20 -4.87
CA LEU A 92 -8.29 5.34 -3.98
C LEU A 92 -8.92 4.23 -4.83
N ILE A 93 -8.40 3.02 -4.70
CA ILE A 93 -8.83 1.88 -5.52
C ILE A 93 -9.39 0.80 -4.60
N VAL A 94 -10.59 0.32 -4.94
CA VAL A 94 -11.28 -0.78 -4.28
C VAL A 94 -11.32 -1.96 -5.23
N ILE A 95 -10.69 -3.06 -4.82
CA ILE A 95 -10.67 -4.31 -5.57
C ILE A 95 -11.65 -5.28 -4.90
N GLN A 96 -12.70 -5.64 -5.63
CA GLN A 96 -13.67 -6.62 -5.19
C GLN A 96 -13.04 -8.01 -5.17
N ARG A 97 -13.19 -8.71 -4.04
CA ARG A 97 -12.73 -10.09 -3.85
C ARG A 97 -13.94 -11.04 -3.92
N ARG A 98 -14.13 -11.88 -2.90
CA ARG A 98 -15.24 -12.85 -2.82
C ARG A 98 -16.57 -12.19 -2.48
N ASP A 99 -16.55 -11.23 -1.56
CA ASP A 99 -17.75 -10.54 -1.12
C ASP A 99 -18.09 -9.41 -2.09
N GLU A 100 -19.38 -9.28 -2.42
CA GLU A 100 -19.88 -8.12 -3.14
C GLU A 100 -19.76 -6.85 -2.29
N VAL A 101 -19.31 -5.78 -2.93
CA VAL A 101 -19.04 -4.50 -2.26
C VAL A 101 -20.03 -3.42 -2.68
N GLU A 102 -20.86 -3.70 -3.68
CA GLU A 102 -21.79 -2.75 -4.28
C GLU A 102 -22.83 -2.21 -3.28
N ASP A 103 -23.23 -3.00 -2.28
CA ASP A 103 -24.18 -2.58 -1.24
C ASP A 103 -23.58 -1.58 -0.23
N PHE A 104 -22.25 -1.52 -0.13
CA PHE A 104 -21.55 -0.64 0.80
C PHE A 104 -21.09 0.65 0.14
N ILE A 105 -21.06 0.68 -1.19
CA ILE A 105 -20.48 1.74 -1.98
C ILE A 105 -21.62 2.53 -2.63
N GLN A 106 -21.67 3.83 -2.34
CA GLN A 106 -22.54 4.72 -3.11
C GLN A 106 -21.87 4.95 -4.47
N ARG A 107 -22.46 4.34 -5.50
CA ARG A 107 -21.92 4.36 -6.87
C ARG A 107 -21.81 5.79 -7.40
N GLY A 108 -20.65 6.10 -7.98
CA GLY A 108 -20.41 7.30 -8.76
C GLY A 108 -20.73 7.07 -10.23
N THR A 109 -19.78 7.40 -11.11
CA THR A 109 -19.94 7.27 -12.57
C THR A 109 -19.59 5.86 -13.03
N ASN A 110 -20.51 5.19 -13.74
CA ASN A 110 -20.25 3.89 -14.34
C ASN A 110 -19.25 4.01 -15.50
N LEU A 111 -18.29 3.09 -15.56
CA LEU A 111 -17.26 3.04 -16.58
C LEU A 111 -17.37 1.77 -17.44
N HIS A 112 -17.49 0.60 -16.80
CA HIS A 112 -17.46 -0.72 -17.45
C HIS A 112 -16.32 -0.87 -18.47
N ALA A 113 -15.12 -0.39 -18.11
CA ALA A 113 -13.97 -0.33 -18.99
C ALA A 113 -12.97 -1.45 -18.68
N LYS A 114 -12.18 -1.85 -19.69
CA LYS A 114 -11.04 -2.75 -19.48
C LYS A 114 -9.95 -2.06 -18.66
N ILE A 115 -9.22 -2.85 -17.89
CA ILE A 115 -8.11 -2.36 -17.07
C ILE A 115 -6.96 -1.91 -17.98
N SER A 116 -6.55 -0.66 -17.86
CA SER A 116 -5.34 -0.13 -18.49
C SER A 116 -4.70 0.93 -17.59
N ALA A 117 -3.37 0.97 -17.54
CA ALA A 117 -2.65 1.92 -16.70
C ALA A 117 -3.02 3.36 -17.04
N SER A 118 -3.03 3.71 -18.33
CA SER A 118 -3.39 5.05 -18.82
C SER A 118 -4.80 5.49 -18.43
N LEU A 119 -5.77 4.57 -18.37
CA LEU A 119 -7.13 4.89 -17.95
C LEU A 119 -7.20 5.14 -16.44
N ILE A 120 -6.51 4.32 -15.63
CA ILE A 120 -6.42 4.52 -14.18
C ILE A 120 -5.76 5.87 -13.88
N GLU A 121 -4.66 6.19 -14.55
CA GLU A 121 -3.99 7.48 -14.44
C GLU A 121 -4.90 8.65 -14.82
N SER A 122 -5.65 8.51 -15.91
CA SER A 122 -6.61 9.53 -16.37
C SER A 122 -7.73 9.76 -15.37
N ILE A 123 -8.24 8.70 -14.72
CA ILE A 123 -9.28 8.81 -13.70
C ILE A 123 -8.77 9.63 -12.51
N PHE A 124 -7.55 9.39 -12.04
CA PHE A 124 -6.97 10.08 -10.89
C PHE A 124 -6.21 11.37 -11.22
N TYR A 125 -6.29 11.86 -12.47
CA TYR A 125 -5.68 13.14 -12.84
C TYR A 125 -6.37 14.31 -12.11
N PRO A 126 -5.64 15.16 -11.37
CA PRO A 126 -6.26 16.23 -10.57
C PRO A 126 -7.13 17.18 -11.41
N GLY A 127 -8.31 17.53 -10.87
CA GLY A 127 -9.21 18.51 -11.49
C GLY A 127 -10.23 17.94 -12.49
N ASN A 128 -10.20 16.64 -12.77
CA ASN A 128 -11.26 16.00 -13.58
C ASN A 128 -12.44 15.52 -12.70
N PRO A 129 -13.68 15.36 -13.19
CA PRO A 129 -14.82 14.99 -12.34
C PRO A 129 -14.77 13.60 -11.68
N LEU A 130 -13.91 12.69 -12.16
CA LEU A 130 -13.81 11.30 -11.70
C LEU A 130 -12.75 11.07 -10.61
N HIS A 131 -11.82 12.02 -10.41
CA HIS A 131 -10.70 11.85 -9.48
C HIS A 131 -11.11 11.86 -8.01
N ASP A 132 -12.24 12.49 -7.68
CA ASP A 132 -12.75 12.64 -6.33
C ASP A 132 -13.60 11.42 -5.94
N GLY A 133 -12.93 10.39 -5.43
CA GLY A 133 -13.57 9.20 -4.85
C GLY A 133 -12.84 7.92 -5.18
N ALA A 134 -13.50 6.79 -4.90
CA ALA A 134 -12.93 5.47 -5.11
C ALA A 134 -13.20 4.94 -6.53
N LEU A 135 -12.21 4.28 -7.11
CA LEU A 135 -12.35 3.42 -8.29
C LEU A 135 -12.73 2.01 -7.85
N LEU A 136 -13.85 1.49 -8.34
CA LEU A 136 -14.28 0.11 -8.10
C LEU A 136 -13.81 -0.79 -9.25
N VAL A 137 -13.07 -1.84 -8.88
CA VAL A 137 -12.58 -2.87 -9.79
C VAL A 137 -13.24 -4.19 -9.43
N LYS A 138 -13.83 -4.86 -10.42
CA LYS A 138 -14.39 -6.20 -10.29
C LYS A 138 -13.79 -7.06 -11.38
N GLU A 139 -13.14 -8.15 -10.97
CA GLU A 139 -12.45 -9.06 -11.87
C GLU A 139 -11.46 -8.31 -12.77
N ASN A 140 -11.66 -8.33 -14.10
CA ASN A 140 -10.83 -7.63 -15.08
C ASN A 140 -11.49 -6.35 -15.64
N THR A 141 -12.38 -5.72 -14.87
CA THR A 141 -13.17 -4.57 -15.31
C THR A 141 -13.13 -3.43 -14.27
N LEU A 142 -12.90 -2.22 -14.76
CA LEU A 142 -13.14 -0.98 -14.02
C LEU A 142 -14.65 -0.68 -14.06
N VAL A 143 -15.34 -0.93 -12.95
CA VAL A 143 -16.81 -0.87 -12.88
C VAL A 143 -17.30 0.56 -12.83
N SER A 144 -16.80 1.35 -11.87
CA SER A 144 -17.21 2.74 -11.65
C SER A 144 -16.10 3.55 -10.99
N ALA A 145 -16.12 4.87 -11.17
CA ALA A 145 -15.21 5.82 -10.51
C ALA A 145 -16.00 6.89 -9.74
N ALA A 146 -15.30 7.75 -8.99
CA ALA A 146 -15.90 8.73 -8.09
C ALA A 146 -16.89 8.13 -7.08
N ASN A 147 -16.64 6.87 -6.65
CA ASN A 147 -17.53 6.21 -5.70
C ASN A 147 -17.29 6.74 -4.29
N VAL A 148 -18.37 6.86 -3.51
CA VAL A 148 -18.28 7.29 -2.11
C VAL A 148 -18.28 6.07 -1.21
N LEU A 149 -17.25 5.96 -0.37
CA LEU A 149 -17.09 4.88 0.60
C LEU A 149 -17.70 5.27 1.96
N PRO A 150 -18.19 4.28 2.74
CA PRO A 150 -18.79 4.55 4.03
C PRO A 150 -17.74 5.05 5.01
N LEU A 151 -17.98 6.24 5.58
CA LEU A 151 -17.08 6.83 6.57
C LEU A 151 -17.09 6.03 7.86
N THR A 152 -15.90 5.72 8.38
CA THR A 152 -15.80 4.96 9.63
C THR A 152 -15.75 5.85 10.86
N SER A 153 -16.71 5.69 11.75
CA SER A 153 -16.69 6.30 13.09
C SER A 153 -15.84 5.44 14.05
N LYS A 154 -14.51 5.56 14.00
CA LYS A 154 -13.64 5.01 15.08
C LYS A 154 -12.86 6.13 15.72
N LYS A 155 -13.24 6.48 16.96
CA LYS A 155 -12.39 7.26 17.88
C LYS A 155 -11.16 6.41 18.19
N SER A 156 -9.98 7.00 18.09
CA SER A 156 -8.71 6.43 18.54
C SER A 156 -8.82 6.03 20.01
N GLN A 157 -9.01 4.74 20.29
CA GLN A 157 -8.84 4.19 21.63
C GLN A 157 -7.47 3.53 21.70
N SER A 158 -6.67 4.00 22.64
CA SER A 158 -5.41 3.42 23.07
C SER A 158 -5.61 1.93 23.41
N PHE A 159 -4.82 1.10 22.74
CA PHE A 159 -4.92 -0.35 22.70
C PHE A 159 -4.53 -0.96 24.07
N SER A 160 -5.48 -1.54 24.80
CA SER A 160 -5.21 -2.42 25.95
C SER A 160 -5.21 -3.87 25.47
N ARG A 161 -4.17 -4.60 25.90
CA ARG A 161 -3.86 -6.00 25.61
C ARG A 161 -5.07 -6.91 25.84
N ASP A 162 -5.70 -7.40 24.76
CA ASP A 162 -5.99 -8.83 24.59
C ASP A 162 -6.70 -9.12 23.26
N LYS A 163 -6.25 -10.20 22.60
CA LYS A 163 -6.86 -10.95 21.49
C LYS A 163 -6.68 -10.42 20.05
N THR A 164 -5.93 -11.24 19.32
CA THR A 164 -5.86 -11.42 17.86
C THR A 164 -5.33 -10.24 17.04
N GLN A 165 -4.04 -10.36 16.72
CA GLN A 165 -3.17 -9.47 15.95
C GLN A 165 -3.85 -8.76 14.77
N SER A 166 -4.18 -7.50 14.98
CA SER A 166 -4.29 -6.50 13.91
C SER A 166 -2.89 -5.93 13.68
N CYS A 167 -2.09 -6.57 12.82
CA CYS A 167 -0.86 -5.95 12.35
C CYS A 167 -1.24 -4.82 11.40
N ASP A 168 -1.21 -3.59 11.93
CA ASP A 168 -1.35 -2.36 11.17
C ASP A 168 -0.07 -2.14 10.36
N TRP A 169 0.01 -2.74 9.18
CA TRP A 169 1.10 -2.52 8.22
C TRP A 169 0.89 -1.17 7.54
N THR A 170 1.12 -0.10 8.29
CA THR A 170 1.22 1.25 7.75
C THR A 170 2.69 1.54 7.53
N LEU A 171 3.18 1.36 6.31
CA LEU A 171 4.31 2.08 5.74
C LEU A 171 4.30 1.83 4.22
N TRP A 172 4.43 2.89 3.45
CA TRP A 172 4.83 2.89 2.04
C TRP A 172 5.40 4.29 1.87
N HIS A 173 6.70 4.37 1.60
CA HIS A 173 7.34 5.63 1.27
C HIS A 173 6.99 6.01 -0.18
N ASP A 174 5.74 6.44 -0.36
CA ASP A 174 5.32 7.67 -1.04
C ASP A 174 3.78 7.70 -1.04
N ARG A 175 3.21 8.17 0.07
CA ARG A 175 1.82 8.66 0.24
C ARG A 175 0.64 7.79 -0.25
N CYS A 176 0.83 6.50 -0.50
CA CYS A 176 -0.26 5.53 -0.73
C CYS A 176 -0.21 4.45 0.36
N THR A 177 -1.20 4.39 1.24
CA THR A 177 -1.28 3.37 2.31
C THR A 177 -2.25 2.28 1.87
N CYS A 178 -1.79 1.03 1.72
CA CYS A 178 -2.70 -0.08 1.51
C CYS A 178 -2.99 -0.83 2.82
N SER A 179 -4.21 -0.69 3.33
CA SER A 179 -4.62 -1.20 4.65
C SER A 179 -5.58 -2.38 4.52
N ARG A 180 -5.41 -3.38 5.40
CA ARG A 180 -6.40 -4.45 5.61
C ARG A 180 -7.47 -3.95 6.56
N ARG A 181 -8.74 -4.09 6.18
CA ARG A 181 -9.86 -3.72 7.06
C ARG A 181 -10.70 -4.95 7.41
N PHE A 182 -10.62 -5.37 8.66
CA PHE A 182 -11.45 -6.43 9.23
C PHE A 182 -12.71 -5.85 9.91
N ARG A 183 -13.89 -6.37 9.53
CA ARG A 183 -15.13 -6.31 10.33
C ARG A 183 -15.81 -7.68 10.28
N GLY A 184 -15.67 -8.46 11.35
CA GLY A 184 -16.10 -9.88 11.35
C GLY A 184 -15.18 -10.75 10.49
N ASN A 185 -15.67 -11.89 10.00
CA ASN A 185 -14.89 -12.89 9.25
C ASN A 185 -14.64 -12.54 7.75
N ARG A 186 -14.56 -11.24 7.39
CA ARG A 186 -14.53 -10.74 5.99
C ARG A 186 -13.35 -9.79 5.74
N GLU A 187 -12.72 -9.89 4.56
CA GLU A 187 -11.42 -9.27 4.22
C GLU A 187 -11.40 -8.51 2.86
N ASN A 188 -11.31 -7.18 2.89
CA ASN A 188 -11.08 -6.33 1.71
C ASN A 188 -9.78 -5.53 1.80
N VAL A 189 -9.15 -5.27 0.65
CA VAL A 189 -7.95 -4.43 0.50
C VAL A 189 -8.36 -3.02 0.09
N ILE A 190 -7.96 -2.02 0.87
CA ILE A 190 -8.27 -0.61 0.60
C ILE A 190 -6.94 0.15 0.56
N CYS A 191 -6.61 0.76 -0.58
CA CYS A 191 -5.48 1.67 -0.67
C CYS A 191 -5.94 3.14 -0.54
N GLU A 192 -5.65 3.80 0.59
CA GLU A 192 -6.00 5.19 0.93
C GLU A 192 -4.73 6.05 1.17
N ARG A 193 -4.82 7.36 0.97
CA ARG A 193 -3.86 8.33 1.54
C ARG A 193 -4.37 8.82 2.91
N ARG A 194 -3.55 8.77 3.98
CA ARG A 194 -3.81 9.60 5.17
C ARG A 194 -3.66 11.07 4.78
N ARG A 195 -4.71 11.88 5.01
CA ARG A 195 -4.60 13.35 4.94
C ARG A 195 -3.42 13.77 5.83
N PRO A 196 -2.54 14.70 5.41
CA PRO A 196 -1.62 15.31 6.34
C PRO A 196 -2.45 15.99 7.43
N LEU A 197 -2.24 15.60 8.69
CA LEU A 197 -2.66 16.40 9.83
C LEU A 197 -1.97 17.76 9.64
N SER A 198 -2.74 18.79 9.29
CA SER A 198 -2.29 20.16 9.36
C SER A 198 -1.99 20.48 10.83
N ALA A 199 -0.74 20.29 11.25
CA ALA A 199 -0.22 20.91 12.44
C ALA A 199 -0.15 22.42 12.16
N HIS A 200 -1.25 23.12 12.42
CA HIS A 200 -1.20 24.55 12.67
C HIS A 200 -0.49 24.77 14.01
N CYS A 201 0.81 25.02 13.95
CA CYS A 201 1.53 25.65 15.05
C CYS A 201 1.06 27.11 15.13
N LYS A 202 -0.02 27.37 15.89
CA LYS A 202 -0.32 28.74 16.33
C LYS A 202 0.68 29.06 17.43
N ARG A 203 1.53 30.06 17.18
CA ARG A 203 2.32 30.74 18.19
C ARG A 203 1.39 31.22 19.32
N ALA A 204 1.76 30.92 20.54
CA ALA A 204 1.50 31.71 21.73
C ALA A 204 2.83 31.76 22.50
#